data_AF-A0A958IKT9-F1
#
_entry.id   AF-A0A958IKT9-F1
#
_cell.length_a   1.000
_cell.length_b   1.000
_cell.length_c   1.000
_cell.angle_alpha   90.00
_cell.angle_beta   90.00
_cell.angle_gamma   90.00
#
_symmetry.space_group_name_H-M   'P 1'
#
loop_
_entity.id
_entity.type
_entity.pdbx_description
1 polymer ?
#
loop_
_entity_poly.entity_id
_entity_poly.type
_entity_poly.pdbx_seq_one_letter_code
_entity_poly.pdbx_strand_id
1 'polypeptide(L)'
;MNMSELPDIPESALIQIPVLENQFAVINYVYLKDGYFAPVSGGEKKLDQDCMTAILADRLEIAPMNGNGNGNTPIGGLFQEIPLFFFNETGWLQSSNGFYFVDPYAMRGKIHGRKYLIAVNPDNKMYLWQDGRVEFLIKENHTFHSGIETAEMQDQEFVDMGPYYLMRTMLDGILSDKKLHDSLTDGD
;
A
#
# COMPACT_ATOMS: atom_id res chain seq x y z
N MET A 1 33.57 -10.84 -4.23
CA MET A 1 32.34 -10.19 -3.73
C MET A 1 31.25 -11.24 -3.88
N ASN A 2 30.88 -11.90 -2.80
CA ASN A 2 29.91 -12.98 -2.85
C ASN A 2 28.51 -12.39 -3.04
N MET A 3 27.78 -12.94 -4.01
CA MET A 3 26.36 -12.74 -4.17
C MET A 3 25.69 -13.17 -2.87
N SER A 4 25.10 -12.23 -2.14
CA SER A 4 24.24 -12.53 -1.01
C SER A 4 22.99 -13.21 -1.57
N GLU A 5 22.94 -14.53 -1.49
CA GLU A 5 21.71 -15.30 -1.63
C GLU A 5 20.68 -14.69 -0.69
N LEU A 6 19.51 -14.33 -1.23
CA LEU A 6 18.35 -14.05 -0.41
C LEU A 6 18.11 -15.31 0.43
N PRO A 7 17.83 -15.18 1.74
CA PRO A 7 17.44 -16.34 2.52
C PRO A 7 16.20 -16.98 1.88
N ASP A 8 16.17 -18.31 1.87
CA ASP A 8 14.98 -19.05 1.44
C ASP A 8 13.79 -18.60 2.29
N ILE A 9 12.85 -17.89 1.67
CA ILE A 9 11.63 -17.48 2.34
C ILE A 9 10.74 -18.72 2.43
N PRO A 10 10.37 -19.19 3.63
CA PRO A 10 9.54 -20.38 3.76
C PRO A 10 8.16 -20.12 3.15
N GLU A 11 7.58 -21.12 2.47
CA GLU A 11 6.24 -21.00 1.86
C GLU A 11 5.18 -20.58 2.88
N SER A 12 5.33 -20.96 4.15
CA SER A 12 4.45 -20.58 5.25
C SER A 12 4.45 -19.09 5.60
N ALA A 13 5.45 -18.34 5.12
CA ALA A 13 5.52 -16.89 5.23
C ALA A 13 4.98 -16.17 3.99
N LEU A 14 4.68 -16.88 2.90
CA LEU A 14 4.13 -16.26 1.69
C LEU A 14 2.60 -16.21 1.75
N ILE A 15 2.03 -15.06 1.40
CA ILE A 15 0.59 -14.87 1.21
C ILE A 15 0.32 -14.40 -0.21
N GLN A 16 -0.81 -14.82 -0.76
CA GLN A 16 -1.30 -14.37 -2.06
C GLN A 16 -2.49 -13.45 -1.84
N ILE A 17 -2.38 -12.22 -2.32
CA ILE A 17 -3.42 -11.20 -2.20
C ILE A 17 -4.10 -11.06 -3.56
N PRO A 18 -5.39 -11.37 -3.69
CA PRO A 18 -6.12 -11.21 -4.94
C PRO A 18 -6.07 -9.78 -5.49
N VAL A 19 -5.91 -9.64 -6.80
CA VAL A 19 -6.02 -8.36 -7.52
C VAL A 19 -7.41 -8.29 -8.14
N LEU A 20 -8.28 -7.47 -7.55
CA LEU A 20 -9.68 -7.36 -8.00
C LEU A 20 -9.85 -6.44 -9.21
N GLU A 21 -8.98 -5.43 -9.32
CA GLU A 21 -8.95 -4.49 -10.43
C GLU A 21 -7.54 -4.48 -11.02
N ASN A 22 -7.41 -5.01 -12.23
CA ASN A 22 -6.14 -5.19 -12.90
C ASN A 22 -5.87 -4.12 -13.98
N GLN A 23 -6.79 -3.17 -14.19
CA GLN A 23 -6.57 -2.03 -15.07
C GLN A 23 -7.30 -0.80 -14.53
N PHE A 24 -6.57 0.30 -14.36
CA PHE A 24 -7.11 1.56 -13.85
C PHE A 24 -6.33 2.77 -14.36
N ALA A 25 -7.02 3.91 -14.43
CA ALA A 25 -6.37 5.19 -14.70
C ALA A 25 -5.81 5.77 -13.39
N VAL A 26 -4.51 6.07 -13.39
CA VAL A 26 -3.87 6.76 -12.27
C VAL A 26 -4.15 8.25 -12.38
N ILE A 27 -4.69 8.83 -11.33
CA ILE A 27 -4.89 10.26 -11.19
C ILE A 27 -4.06 10.71 -9.99
N ASN A 28 -3.06 11.56 -10.27
CA ASN A 28 -2.31 12.29 -9.26
C ASN A 28 -2.94 13.67 -9.04
N TYR A 29 -2.43 14.43 -8.08
CA TYR A 29 -2.93 15.78 -7.83
C TYR A 29 -1.78 16.77 -7.68
N VAL A 30 -2.04 18.02 -8.07
CA VAL A 30 -1.23 19.16 -7.66
C VAL A 30 -2.05 19.99 -6.70
N TYR A 31 -1.42 20.38 -5.59
CA TYR A 31 -1.99 21.33 -4.65
C TYR A 31 -1.99 22.71 -5.31
N LEU A 32 -3.13 23.38 -5.27
CA LEU A 32 -3.29 24.76 -5.69
C LEU A 32 -3.52 25.61 -4.44
N LYS A 33 -2.97 26.82 -4.47
CA LYS A 33 -3.25 27.84 -3.46
C LYS A 33 -4.76 27.90 -3.13
N ASP A 34 -5.06 28.09 -1.85
CA ASP A 34 -6.41 28.10 -1.26
C ASP A 34 -7.02 26.71 -0.97
N GLY A 35 -6.19 25.66 -0.90
CA GLY A 35 -6.61 24.32 -0.43
C GLY A 35 -7.27 23.44 -1.49
N TYR A 36 -7.08 23.78 -2.78
CA TYR A 36 -7.67 23.03 -3.88
C TYR A 36 -6.70 21.98 -4.43
N PHE A 37 -7.24 20.88 -4.96
CA PHE A 37 -6.45 19.83 -5.61
C PHE A 37 -6.88 19.69 -7.07
N ALA A 38 -5.95 19.94 -8.00
CA ALA A 38 -6.22 19.76 -9.42
C ALA A 38 -5.70 18.39 -9.89
N PRO A 39 -6.52 17.60 -10.61
CA PRO A 39 -6.12 16.28 -11.07
C PRO A 39 -5.08 16.38 -12.19
N VAL A 40 -4.09 15.51 -12.14
CA VAL A 40 -3.05 15.33 -13.15
C VAL A 40 -3.02 13.88 -13.56
N SER A 41 -3.14 13.59 -14.86
CA SER A 41 -3.08 12.23 -15.36
C SER A 41 -1.71 11.59 -15.06
N GLY A 42 -1.73 10.44 -14.39
CA GLY A 42 -0.58 9.55 -14.20
C GLY A 42 -0.50 8.44 -15.26
N GLY A 43 -1.41 8.45 -16.23
CA GLY A 43 -1.53 7.42 -17.26
C GLY A 43 -2.37 6.22 -16.84
N GLU A 44 -2.43 5.22 -17.71
CA GLU A 44 -3.09 3.94 -17.41
C GLU A 44 -2.09 2.96 -16.82
N LYS A 45 -2.56 2.18 -15.84
CA LYS A 45 -1.83 1.06 -15.27
C LYS A 45 -2.60 -0.21 -15.52
N LYS A 46 -1.86 -1.25 -15.87
CA LYS A 46 -2.33 -2.62 -16.02
C LYS A 46 -1.45 -3.53 -15.19
N LEU A 47 -2.09 -4.37 -14.37
CA LEU A 47 -1.48 -5.44 -13.63
C LEU A 47 -1.69 -6.73 -14.44
N ASP A 48 -0.61 -7.46 -14.71
CA ASP A 48 -0.66 -8.67 -15.54
C ASP A 48 -0.97 -9.95 -14.75
N GLN A 49 -1.17 -9.83 -13.44
CA GLN A 49 -1.36 -10.94 -12.52
C GLN A 49 -2.67 -10.80 -11.74
N ASP A 50 -3.29 -11.94 -11.46
CA ASP A 50 -4.54 -12.01 -10.69
C ASP A 50 -4.29 -11.97 -9.16
N CYS A 51 -3.02 -12.08 -8.73
CA CYS A 51 -2.62 -12.01 -7.33
C CYS A 51 -1.29 -11.25 -7.17
N MET A 52 -1.12 -10.57 -6.03
CA MET A 52 0.16 -10.08 -5.53
C MET A 52 0.69 -11.03 -4.47
N THR A 53 1.96 -11.43 -4.57
CA THR A 53 2.64 -12.15 -3.48
C THR A 53 3.14 -11.15 -2.44
N ALA A 54 2.90 -11.42 -1.16
CA ALA A 54 3.45 -10.67 -0.03
C ALA A 54 4.03 -11.64 1.01
N ILE A 55 4.85 -11.11 1.93
CA ILE A 55 5.55 -11.90 2.96
C ILE A 55 5.08 -11.49 4.35
N LEU A 56 4.73 -12.46 5.20
CA LEU A 56 4.51 -12.29 6.63
C LEU A 56 5.87 -12.14 7.33
N ALA A 57 6.26 -10.90 7.62
CA ALA A 57 7.55 -10.56 8.19
C ALA A 57 7.75 -11.18 9.58
N ASP A 58 6.69 -11.30 10.40
CA ASP A 58 6.75 -11.92 11.73
C ASP A 58 7.04 -13.43 11.69
N ARG A 59 6.89 -14.07 10.52
CA ARG A 59 7.22 -15.50 10.32
C ARG A 59 8.63 -15.71 9.79
N LEU A 60 9.41 -14.63 9.61
CA LEU A 60 10.82 -14.71 9.27
C LEU A 60 11.65 -14.74 10.56
N GLU A 61 12.49 -15.77 10.72
CA GLU A 61 13.49 -15.83 11.81
C GLU A 61 14.65 -14.83 11.63
N ILE A 62 14.64 -14.06 10.54
CA ILE A 62 15.71 -13.16 10.13
C ILE A 62 15.24 -11.73 10.37
N ALA A 63 16.04 -10.97 11.12
CA ALA A 63 15.84 -9.55 11.41
C ALA A 63 15.34 -8.80 10.16
N PRO A 64 14.40 -7.84 10.31
CA PRO A 64 13.67 -7.25 9.20
C PRO A 64 14.66 -6.85 8.13
N MET A 65 14.65 -7.58 7.01
CA MET A 65 15.57 -7.30 5.93
C MET A 65 15.28 -5.86 5.53
N ASN A 66 16.25 -4.97 5.73
CA ASN A 66 16.29 -3.71 5.00
C ASN A 66 16.09 -4.11 3.55
N GLY A 67 14.94 -3.77 2.98
CA GLY A 67 14.46 -4.25 1.68
C GLY A 67 15.43 -3.89 0.56
N ASN A 68 16.50 -4.66 0.44
CA ASN A 68 17.41 -4.71 -0.69
C ASN A 68 17.37 -6.13 -1.24
N GLY A 69 16.14 -6.63 -1.43
CA GLY A 69 15.92 -7.83 -2.21
C GLY A 69 16.17 -7.49 -3.68
N ASN A 70 17.37 -7.78 -4.18
CA ASN A 70 17.64 -7.90 -5.62
C ASN A 70 16.95 -9.15 -6.21
N GLY A 71 15.67 -9.34 -5.90
CA GLY A 71 14.81 -10.36 -6.47
C GLY A 71 14.21 -9.82 -7.75
N ASN A 72 14.81 -10.12 -8.89
CA ASN A 72 14.15 -9.93 -10.19
C ASN A 72 12.81 -10.67 -10.18
N THR A 73 11.68 -9.97 -10.29
CA THR A 73 10.60 -10.23 -11.26
C THR A 73 9.58 -9.08 -11.26
N PRO A 74 8.89 -8.83 -12.39
CA PRO A 74 8.83 -7.53 -13.00
C PRO A 74 7.47 -6.88 -12.74
N ILE A 75 7.50 -5.71 -12.13
CA ILE A 75 6.35 -4.83 -12.18
C ILE A 75 6.74 -3.65 -13.05
N GLY A 76 5.86 -3.35 -14.01
CA GLY A 76 5.91 -2.16 -14.86
C GLY A 76 5.84 -0.86 -14.07
N GLY A 77 6.92 -0.57 -13.33
CA GLY A 77 7.25 0.71 -12.72
C GLY A 77 6.53 1.08 -11.42
N LEU A 78 5.73 0.20 -10.79
CA LEU A 78 5.04 0.51 -9.52
C LEU A 78 5.53 -0.29 -8.31
N PHE A 79 6.09 -1.48 -8.51
CA PHE A 79 6.53 -2.37 -7.43
C PHE A 79 7.95 -2.83 -7.76
N GLN A 80 8.94 -2.45 -6.97
CA GLN A 80 10.31 -3.01 -7.10
C GLN A 80 10.61 -4.01 -5.97
N GLU A 81 9.71 -4.11 -4.99
CA GLU A 81 9.90 -4.88 -3.76
C GLU A 81 8.63 -5.67 -3.42
N ILE A 82 8.80 -6.88 -2.88
CA ILE A 82 7.70 -7.72 -2.37
C ILE A 82 7.14 -7.08 -1.08
N PRO A 83 5.82 -6.83 -0.97
CA PRO A 83 5.23 -6.25 0.24
C PRO A 83 5.50 -7.10 1.48
N LEU A 84 5.91 -6.45 2.58
CA LEU A 84 6.07 -7.07 3.89
C LEU A 84 4.84 -6.76 4.75
N PHE A 85 4.23 -7.77 5.35
CA PHE A 85 3.13 -7.62 6.29
C PHE A 85 3.59 -7.94 7.71
N PHE A 86 3.19 -7.09 8.64
CA PHE A 86 3.41 -7.25 10.06
C PHE A 86 2.06 -7.44 10.77
N PHE A 87 2.01 -8.28 11.79
CA PHE A 87 0.82 -8.46 12.63
C PHE A 87 0.62 -7.32 13.63
N ASN A 88 1.67 -6.54 13.91
CA ASN A 88 1.60 -5.47 14.89
C ASN A 88 2.43 -4.24 14.49
N GLU A 89 2.10 -3.11 15.12
CA GLU A 89 2.78 -1.83 14.90
C GLU A 89 4.27 -1.88 15.28
N THR A 90 4.65 -2.63 16.31
CA THR A 90 6.04 -2.68 16.80
C THR A 90 6.99 -3.20 15.72
N GLY A 91 6.65 -4.30 15.06
CA GLY A 91 7.45 -4.84 13.95
C GLY A 91 7.49 -3.88 12.77
N TRP A 92 6.33 -3.30 12.41
CA TRP A 92 6.23 -2.32 11.33
C TRP A 92 7.07 -1.06 11.58
N LEU A 93 7.14 -0.56 12.82
CA LEU A 93 7.92 0.62 13.19
C LEU A 93 9.42 0.41 12.99
N GLN A 94 9.91 -0.82 13.22
CA GLN A 94 11.33 -1.18 13.09
C GLN A 94 11.77 -1.40 11.63
N SER A 95 10.82 -1.57 10.71
CA SER A 95 11.11 -1.78 9.28
C SER A 95 11.26 -0.47 8.50
N SER A 96 11.95 -0.49 7.36
CA SER A 96 11.95 0.61 6.38
C SER A 96 10.73 0.59 5.46
N ASN A 97 10.12 -0.57 5.26
CA ASN A 97 8.95 -0.80 4.39
C ASN A 97 7.99 -1.83 4.98
N GLY A 98 6.72 -1.78 4.59
CA GLY A 98 5.75 -2.80 4.90
C GLY A 98 4.44 -2.25 5.44
N PHE A 99 3.54 -3.17 5.78
CA PHE A 99 2.14 -2.92 6.01
C PHE A 99 1.68 -3.62 7.28
N TYR A 100 0.69 -3.04 7.96
CA TYR A 100 -0.03 -3.72 9.03
C TYR A 100 -1.44 -3.15 9.14
N PHE A 101 -2.37 -3.94 9.69
CA PHE A 101 -3.72 -3.48 9.98
C PHE A 101 -3.75 -2.72 11.30
N VAL A 102 -4.31 -1.51 11.28
CA VAL A 102 -4.59 -0.73 12.52
C VAL A 102 -5.97 -1.03 13.08
N ASP A 103 -6.89 -1.43 12.21
CA ASP A 103 -8.21 -1.96 12.50
C ASP A 103 -8.64 -2.87 11.33
N PRO A 104 -9.76 -3.61 11.41
CA PRO A 104 -10.14 -4.56 10.35
C PRO A 104 -10.36 -3.95 8.97
N TYR A 105 -10.56 -2.64 8.84
CA TYR A 105 -10.82 -1.97 7.56
C TYR A 105 -9.80 -0.88 7.24
N ALA A 106 -8.70 -0.81 7.99
CA ALA A 106 -7.65 0.19 7.80
C ALA A 106 -6.26 -0.41 7.93
N MET A 107 -5.41 0.00 7.00
CA MET A 107 -4.04 -0.47 6.86
C MET A 107 -3.09 0.72 6.84
N ARG A 108 -2.03 0.64 7.64
CA ARG A 108 -0.88 1.53 7.52
C ARG A 108 0.17 0.91 6.64
N GLY A 109 0.81 1.75 5.83
CA GLY A 109 1.89 1.36 4.93
C GLY A 109 3.11 2.22 5.16
N LYS A 110 4.29 1.63 5.03
CA LYS A 110 5.56 2.32 4.90
C LYS A 110 6.13 1.97 3.53
N ILE A 111 6.22 2.95 2.65
CA ILE A 111 6.68 2.77 1.26
C ILE A 111 7.80 3.77 1.02
N HIS A 112 8.99 3.25 0.73
CA HIS A 112 10.24 4.01 0.64
C HIS A 112 10.47 4.91 1.86
N GLY A 113 10.20 4.37 3.05
CA GLY A 113 10.35 5.08 4.34
C GLY A 113 9.26 6.11 4.68
N ARG A 114 8.35 6.43 3.75
CA ARG A 114 7.21 7.33 4.00
C ARG A 114 6.02 6.54 4.54
N LYS A 115 5.29 7.13 5.49
CA LYS A 115 4.14 6.51 6.15
C LYS A 115 2.86 6.95 5.48
N TYR A 116 1.95 6.01 5.28
CA TYR A 116 0.65 6.20 4.66
C TYR A 116 -0.43 5.48 5.47
N LEU A 117 -1.66 5.94 5.35
CA LEU A 117 -2.85 5.27 5.86
C LEU A 117 -3.84 5.08 4.71
N ILE A 118 -4.48 3.92 4.65
CA ILE A 118 -5.72 3.76 3.91
C ILE A 118 -6.77 3.13 4.84
N ALA A 119 -8.00 3.61 4.79
CA ALA A 119 -9.15 3.02 5.47
C ALA A 119 -10.35 3.00 4.55
N VAL A 120 -11.21 1.98 4.67
CA VAL A 120 -12.47 1.90 3.92
C VAL A 120 -13.65 1.87 4.88
N ASN A 121 -14.68 2.65 4.59
CA ASN A 121 -15.97 2.48 5.24
C ASN A 121 -16.74 1.34 4.53
N PRO A 122 -17.05 0.23 5.23
CA PRO A 122 -17.67 -0.93 4.59
C PRO A 122 -19.10 -0.70 4.10
N ASP A 123 -19.82 0.26 4.69
CA ASP A 123 -21.24 0.53 4.40
C ASP A 123 -21.43 1.34 3.11
N ASN A 124 -20.53 2.29 2.85
CA ASN A 124 -20.65 3.21 1.72
C ASN A 124 -19.47 3.17 0.73
N LYS A 125 -18.48 2.30 0.98
CA LYS A 125 -17.28 2.10 0.14
C LYS A 125 -16.52 3.40 -0.16
N MET A 126 -16.50 4.31 0.81
CA MET A 126 -15.63 5.48 0.80
C MET A 126 -14.27 5.13 1.39
N TYR A 127 -13.21 5.53 0.69
CA TYR A 127 -11.83 5.33 1.09
C TYR A 127 -11.26 6.64 1.64
N LEU A 128 -10.69 6.56 2.83
CA LEU A 128 -9.83 7.58 3.40
C LEU A 128 -8.39 7.21 3.07
N TRP A 129 -7.62 8.14 2.51
CA TRP A 129 -6.19 7.98 2.29
C TRP A 129 -5.40 9.16 2.82
N GLN A 130 -4.27 8.89 3.46
CA GLN A 130 -3.38 9.91 4.01
C GLN A 130 -1.92 9.62 3.63
N ASP A 131 -1.17 10.67 3.27
CA ASP A 131 0.28 10.63 3.08
C ASP A 131 1.08 11.42 4.14
N GLY A 132 0.37 11.95 5.15
CA GLY A 132 0.89 12.81 6.21
C GLY A 132 0.86 14.31 5.90
N ARG A 133 0.70 14.69 4.62
CA ARG A 133 0.51 16.08 4.17
C ARG A 133 -0.91 16.37 3.75
N VAL A 134 -1.59 15.36 3.19
CA VAL A 134 -3.00 15.45 2.78
C VAL A 134 -3.81 14.29 3.33
N GLU A 135 -5.12 14.52 3.39
CA GLU A 135 -6.14 13.51 3.59
C GLU A 135 -7.18 13.60 2.48
N PHE A 136 -7.35 12.51 1.73
CA PHE A 136 -8.32 12.43 0.63
C PHE A 136 -9.43 11.43 0.96
N LEU A 137 -10.67 11.83 0.67
CA LEU A 137 -11.81 10.96 0.56
C LEU A 137 -12.05 10.62 -0.92
N ILE A 138 -12.03 9.33 -1.22
CA ILE A 138 -12.06 8.80 -2.57
C ILE A 138 -13.15 7.73 -2.64
N LYS A 139 -13.94 7.73 -3.71
CA LYS A 139 -15.01 6.76 -3.93
C LYS A 139 -14.43 5.43 -4.42
N GLU A 140 -15.24 4.37 -4.30
CA GLU A 140 -14.93 3.03 -4.83
C GLU A 140 -14.51 3.02 -6.31
N ASN A 141 -15.02 3.94 -7.14
CA ASN A 141 -14.61 4.03 -8.54
C ASN A 141 -13.36 4.91 -8.78
N HIS A 142 -12.52 5.13 -7.74
CA HIS A 142 -11.34 6.01 -7.73
C HIS A 142 -11.65 7.50 -7.97
N THR A 143 -12.92 7.91 -7.95
CA THR A 143 -13.28 9.31 -8.13
C THR A 143 -13.02 10.09 -6.84
N PHE A 144 -12.26 11.18 -6.94
CA PHE A 144 -12.06 12.14 -5.87
C PHE A 144 -13.40 12.69 -5.36
N HIS A 145 -13.59 12.66 -4.04
CA HIS A 145 -14.76 13.27 -3.41
C HIS A 145 -14.39 14.61 -2.75
N SER A 146 -13.37 14.58 -1.89
CA SER A 146 -12.87 15.76 -1.18
C SER A 146 -11.46 15.50 -0.68
N GLY A 147 -10.74 16.56 -0.34
CA GLY A 147 -9.42 16.49 0.24
C GLY A 147 -9.12 17.69 1.11
N ILE A 148 -8.28 17.50 2.12
CA ILE A 148 -7.78 18.57 2.98
C ILE A 148 -6.27 18.47 3.10
N GLU A 149 -5.62 19.61 3.35
CA GLU A 149 -4.24 19.62 3.82
C GLU A 149 -4.20 19.31 5.33
N THR A 150 -3.26 18.47 5.73
CA THR A 150 -2.99 18.11 7.13
C THR A 150 -1.65 18.64 7.60
N ALA A 151 -0.80 19.08 6.67
CA ALA A 151 0.40 19.85 6.92
C ALA A 151 0.57 20.92 5.83
N GLU A 152 1.44 21.90 6.07
CA GLU A 152 1.69 23.00 5.13
C GLU A 152 2.16 22.47 3.77
N MET A 153 1.45 22.87 2.71
CA MET A 153 1.76 22.54 1.32
C MET A 153 2.08 23.79 0.52
N GLN A 154 2.97 23.65 -0.45
CA GLN A 154 3.32 24.74 -1.38
C GLN A 154 2.41 24.72 -2.61
N ASP A 155 2.12 25.90 -3.17
CA ASP A 155 1.42 25.98 -4.45
C ASP A 155 2.18 25.19 -5.53
N GLN A 156 1.45 24.41 -6.33
CA GLN A 156 1.95 23.44 -7.31
C GLN A 156 2.66 22.20 -6.73
N GLU A 157 2.61 21.97 -5.41
CA GLU A 157 3.20 20.77 -4.83
C GLU A 157 2.47 19.50 -5.29
N PHE A 158 3.24 18.50 -5.69
CA PHE A 158 2.72 17.26 -6.25
C PHE A 158 2.35 16.24 -5.16
N VAL A 159 1.17 15.67 -5.30
CA VAL A 159 0.66 14.53 -4.53
C VAL A 159 0.68 13.30 -5.42
N ASP A 160 1.67 12.44 -5.17
CA ASP A 160 1.79 11.14 -5.81
C ASP A 160 0.77 10.16 -5.22
N MET A 161 -0.14 9.68 -6.06
CA MET A 161 -1.19 8.74 -5.68
C MET A 161 -0.77 7.28 -5.90
N GLY A 162 0.43 7.00 -6.39
CA GLY A 162 0.96 5.63 -6.51
C GLY A 162 0.79 4.79 -5.24
N PRO A 163 1.18 5.30 -4.05
CA PRO A 163 0.96 4.62 -2.77
C PRO A 163 -0.51 4.33 -2.46
N TYR A 164 -1.44 5.24 -2.83
CA TYR A 164 -2.87 5.00 -2.67
C TYR A 164 -3.32 3.78 -3.48
N TYR A 165 -3.02 3.73 -4.77
CA TYR A 165 -3.45 2.61 -5.63
C TYR A 165 -2.86 1.28 -5.16
N LEU A 166 -1.60 1.27 -4.72
CA LEU A 166 -0.98 0.10 -4.13
C LEU A 166 -1.73 -0.38 -2.88
N MET A 167 -1.88 0.51 -1.90
CA MET A 167 -2.51 0.17 -0.63
C MET A 167 -3.96 -0.22 -0.81
N ARG A 168 -4.65 0.42 -1.75
CA ARG A 168 -6.02 0.08 -2.12
C ARG A 168 -6.13 -1.32 -2.73
N THR A 169 -5.28 -1.64 -3.71
CA THR A 169 -5.28 -2.97 -4.33
C THR A 169 -5.04 -4.06 -3.28
N MET A 170 -4.10 -3.84 -2.35
CA MET A 170 -3.85 -4.78 -1.26
C MET A 170 -5.02 -4.88 -0.28
N LEU A 171 -5.55 -3.75 0.17
CA LEU A 171 -6.66 -3.73 1.13
C LEU A 171 -7.90 -4.42 0.54
N ASP A 172 -8.29 -4.06 -0.68
CA ASP A 172 -9.44 -4.65 -1.36
C ASP A 172 -9.25 -6.17 -1.58
N GLY A 173 -8.05 -6.57 -2.01
CA GLY A 173 -7.67 -7.98 -2.15
C GLY A 173 -7.79 -8.76 -0.84
N ILE A 174 -7.24 -8.23 0.25
CA ILE A 174 -7.30 -8.87 1.57
C ILE A 174 -8.75 -8.95 2.08
N LEU A 175 -9.52 -7.86 1.98
CA LEU A 175 -10.91 -7.83 2.43
C LEU A 175 -11.83 -8.76 1.62
N SER A 176 -11.44 -9.10 0.39
CA SER A 176 -12.20 -10.06 -0.44
C SER A 176 -11.99 -11.53 -0.04
N ASP A 177 -10.89 -11.84 0.64
CA ASP A 177 -10.59 -13.16 1.17
C ASP A 177 -10.69 -13.14 2.69
N LYS A 178 -11.86 -13.56 3.20
CA LYS A 178 -12.12 -13.61 4.64
C LYS A 178 -11.05 -14.39 5.41
N LYS A 179 -10.56 -15.51 4.88
CA LYS A 179 -9.57 -16.33 5.60
C LYS A 179 -8.25 -15.59 5.73
N LEU A 180 -7.83 -14.91 4.65
CA LEU A 180 -6.64 -14.06 4.67
C LEU A 180 -6.83 -12.86 5.62
N HIS A 181 -7.98 -12.20 5.55
CA HIS A 181 -8.31 -11.06 6.40
C HIS A 181 -8.29 -11.41 7.89
N ASP A 182 -9.00 -12.47 8.28
CA ASP A 182 -9.01 -12.98 9.66
C ASP A 182 -7.56 -13.30 10.11
N SER A 183 -6.76 -13.95 9.25
CA SER A 183 -5.36 -14.30 9.59
C SER A 183 -4.41 -13.11 9.82
N LEU A 184 -4.73 -11.95 9.22
CA LEU A 184 -3.91 -10.74 9.33
C LEU A 184 -4.38 -9.79 10.43
N THR A 185 -5.62 -9.95 10.92
CA THR A 185 -6.24 -9.03 11.88
C THR A 185 -6.43 -9.66 13.27
N ASP A 186 -6.63 -10.97 13.36
CA ASP A 186 -6.83 -11.67 14.63
C ASP A 186 -5.53 -12.14 15.30
N GLY A 187 -4.41 -12.18 14.55
CA GLY A 187 -3.07 -12.33 15.12
C GLY A 187 -2.89 -13.49 16.10
N ASP A 188 -3.29 -14.71 15.72
CA ASP A 188 -2.95 -15.97 16.40
C ASP A 188 -1.96 -16.82 15.58
#